data_AF-A0A953DB33-F1
#
_entry.id   AF-A0A953DB33-F1
#
_cell.length_a   1.000
_cell.length_b   1.000
_cell.length_c   1.000
_cell.angle_alpha   90.00
_cell.angle_beta   90.00
_cell.angle_gamma   90.00
#
_symmetry.space_group_name_H-M   'P 1'
#
loop_
_entity.id
_entity.type
_entity.pdbx_description
1 polymer ?
#
loop_
_entity_poly.entity_id
_entity_poly.type
_entity_poly.pdbx_seq_one_letter_code
_entity_poly.pdbx_strand_id
1 'polypeptide(L)' 'MARGNSSSNRRSDSSRGKSNRGFAAMDPEKQREIASKGGKASHRNR' A
#
# COMPACT_ATOMS: atom_id res chain seq x y z
N MET A 1 -22.33 16.26 39.57
CA MET A 1 -21.34 16.67 38.54
C MET A 1 -20.99 15.45 37.70
N ALA A 2 -21.49 15.33 36.47
CA ALA A 2 -21.12 14.25 35.54
C ALA A 2 -20.42 14.87 34.32
N ARG A 3 -19.09 14.79 34.26
CA ARG A 3 -18.31 15.21 33.08
C ARG A 3 -18.25 14.02 32.12
N GLY A 4 -19.04 14.09 31.05
CA GLY A 4 -19.01 13.13 29.95
C GLY A 4 -17.66 13.17 29.24
N ASN A 5 -16.99 12.01 29.21
CA ASN A 5 -15.75 11.77 28.48
C ASN A 5 -16.02 11.78 26.96
N SER A 6 -15.78 12.91 26.31
CA SER A 6 -15.90 13.04 24.85
C SER A 6 -14.59 12.65 24.18
N SER A 7 -14.36 11.34 24.04
CA SER A 7 -13.35 10.81 23.11
C SER A 7 -13.86 11.01 21.68
N SER A 8 -13.63 12.21 21.14
CA SER A 8 -13.86 12.52 19.74
C SER A 8 -12.65 12.13 18.90
N ASN A 9 -12.32 10.82 18.87
CA ASN A 9 -11.36 10.25 17.91
C ASN A 9 -12.09 9.93 16.59
N ARG A 10 -12.81 10.92 16.05
CA ARG A 10 -13.52 10.80 14.77
C ARG A 10 -12.58 11.12 13.63
N ARG A 11 -12.68 10.31 12.57
CA ARG A 11 -11.96 10.33 11.27
C ARG A 11 -10.77 9.36 11.29
N SER A 12 -10.97 8.05 11.43
CA SER A 12 -11.43 7.17 10.33
C SER A 12 -11.73 7.86 9.00
N ASP A 13 -10.74 8.56 8.46
CA ASP A 13 -10.63 8.82 7.02
C ASP A 13 -9.80 7.64 6.47
N SER A 14 -10.38 6.45 6.23
CA SER A 14 -11.19 6.14 5.06
C SER A 14 -10.84 6.92 3.77
N SER A 15 -9.58 7.32 3.61
CA SER A 15 -8.97 7.53 2.29
C SER A 15 -8.80 6.16 1.60
N ARG A 16 -9.92 5.55 1.21
CA ARG A 16 -10.03 4.50 0.19
C ARG A 16 -9.85 5.10 -1.21
N GLY A 17 -9.09 6.18 -1.35
CA GLY A 17 -8.56 6.61 -2.63
C GLY A 17 -7.52 5.57 -3.02
N LYS A 18 -7.82 4.82 -4.09
CA LYS A 18 -6.94 3.86 -4.75
C LYS A 18 -5.53 4.43 -4.78
N SER A 19 -4.75 4.07 -3.78
CA SER A 19 -3.47 4.71 -3.59
C SER A 19 -2.59 4.14 -4.69
N ASN A 20 -2.08 5.00 -5.56
CA ASN A 20 -1.18 4.60 -6.64
C ASN A 20 0.17 4.16 -6.03
N ARG A 21 0.15 3.09 -5.25
CA ARG A 21 1.25 2.52 -4.49
C ARG A 21 1.38 1.05 -4.81
N GLY A 22 2.60 0.56 -4.73
CA GLY A 22 2.91 -0.83 -5.03
C GLY A 22 3.11 -1.10 -6.52
N PHE A 23 3.42 -2.35 -6.82
CA PHE A 23 3.84 -2.78 -8.15
C PHE A 23 2.77 -2.51 -9.23
N ALA A 24 1.49 -2.77 -8.91
CA ALA A 24 0.39 -2.61 -9.86
C ALA A 24 0.05 -1.15 -10.23
N ALA A 25 0.54 -0.18 -9.45
CA ALA A 25 0.30 1.24 -9.71
C ALA A 25 1.48 1.95 -10.41
N MET A 26 2.55 1.22 -10.72
CA MET A 26 3.76 1.74 -11.35
C MET A 26 3.62 1.75 -12.89
N ASP A 27 4.43 2.54 -13.61
CA ASP A 27 4.43 2.52 -15.08
C ASP A 27 4.72 1.13 -15.67
N PRO A 28 4.10 0.77 -16.81
CA PRO A 28 4.20 -0.56 -17.42
C PRO A 28 5.65 -0.93 -17.80
N GLU A 29 6.46 0.03 -18.24
CA GLU A 29 7.87 -0.21 -18.56
C GLU A 29 8.67 -0.59 -17.31
N LYS A 30 8.47 0.13 -16.21
CA LYS A 30 9.13 -0.11 -14.93
C LYS A 30 8.63 -1.39 -14.26
N GLN A 31 7.33 -1.71 -14.38
CA GLN A 31 6.79 -3.01 -13.96
C GLN A 31 7.48 -4.16 -14.70
N ARG A 32 7.65 -4.07 -16.02
CA ARG A 32 8.30 -5.10 -16.84
C ARG A 32 9.77 -5.27 -16.46
N GLU A 33 10.49 -4.18 -16.22
CA GLU A 33 11.88 -4.22 -15.76
C GLU A 33 12.01 -4.93 -14.40
N ILE A 34 11.18 -4.55 -13.42
CA ILE A 34 11.16 -5.14 -12.09
C ILE A 34 10.72 -6.62 -12.14
N ALA A 35 9.71 -6.98 -12.93
CA ALA A 35 9.30 -8.38 -13.12
C ALA A 35 10.42 -9.22 -13.73
N SER A 36 11.11 -8.68 -14.74
CA SER A 36 12.25 -9.33 -15.40
C SER A 36 13.43 -9.56 -14.43
N LYS A 37 13.61 -8.67 -13.45
CA LYS A 37 14.61 -8.79 -12.37
C LYS A 37 14.14 -9.74 -11.25
N GLY A 38 12.87 -9.66 -10.85
CA GLY A 38 12.28 -10.44 -9.74
C GLY A 38 12.13 -11.93 -10.04
N GLY A 39 11.84 -12.29 -11.30
CA GLY A 39 11.81 -13.69 -11.73
C GLY A 39 13.17 -14.39 -11.62
N LYS A 40 14.27 -13.65 -11.79
CA LYS A 40 15.64 -14.15 -11.60
C LYS A 40 16.01 -14.31 -10.12
N ALA A 41 15.49 -13.42 -9.25
CA ALA A 41 15.77 -13.46 -7.81
C ALA A 41 15.12 -14.66 -7.10
N SER A 42 13.93 -15.08 -7.55
CA SER A 42 13.21 -16.22 -6.96
C SER A 42 13.84 -17.59 -7.28
N HIS A 43 14.70 -17.67 -8.30
CA HIS A 43 15.35 -18.91 -8.72
C HIS A 43 16.64 -19.22 -7.95
N ARG A 44 17.08 -18.33 -7.04
CA ARG A 44 18.34 -18.47 -6.31
C ARG A 44 18.22 -19.23 -4.98
N ASN A 45 17.00 -19.59 -4.56
CA ASN A 45 16.71 -20.31 -3.31
C ASN A 45 16.04 -21.66 -3.59
N ARG A 46 16.79 -22.61 -4.19
CA ARG A 46 16.40 -24.01 -4.23
C ARG A 46 17.52 -24.87 -3.67
#